data_AF-A0A2N1FC02-F1
#
_entry.id   AF-A0A2N1FC02-F1
#
_cell.length_a   1.000
_cell.length_b   1.000
_cell.length_c   1.000
_cell.angle_alpha   90.00
_cell.angle_beta   90.00
_cell.angle_gamma   90.00
#
_symmetry.space_group_name_H-M   'P 1'
#
loop_
_entity.id
_entity.type
_entity.pdbx_description
1 polymer ?
#
loop_
_entity_poly.entity_id
_entity_poly.type
_entity_poly.pdbx_seq_one_letter_code
_entity_poly.pdbx_strand_id
1 'polypeptide(L)'
;MLILTLQLPNFALSTSLIKNKIIHTHHSKLFVLSEVNNQGTIYCHLEGGTTYEKSVFIKSLQEVLSTVDNPRYLIIRKSFFLNLFSQKDYHSLPENIGRKKQSAEYFEMQWENLVGACKLVYTRTIEGRKLLLKSKIHSLASEFEKKIERINVWK
;
A
#
# COMPACT_ATOMS: atom_id res chain seq x y z
N MET A 1 -13.97 -11.01 -7.08
CA MET A 1 -14.03 -9.53 -6.97
C MET A 1 -13.03 -8.95 -5.96
N LEU A 2 -12.72 -9.63 -4.84
CA LEU A 2 -11.74 -9.18 -3.82
C LEU A 2 -10.24 -9.32 -4.19
N ILE A 3 -9.87 -10.23 -5.09
CA ILE A 3 -8.46 -10.39 -5.52
C ILE A 3 -7.99 -9.18 -6.34
N LEU A 4 -8.87 -8.68 -7.22
CA LEU A 4 -8.59 -7.54 -8.08
C LEU A 4 -8.33 -6.25 -7.30
N THR A 5 -8.86 -6.11 -6.07
CA THR A 5 -8.71 -4.89 -5.28
C THR A 5 -7.30 -4.70 -4.70
N LEU A 6 -6.52 -5.78 -4.53
CA LEU A 6 -5.15 -5.69 -3.99
C LEU A 6 -4.07 -5.78 -5.09
N GLN A 7 -4.40 -6.34 -6.25
CA GLN A 7 -3.46 -6.49 -7.36
C GLN A 7 -2.88 -5.14 -7.84
N LEU A 8 -3.71 -4.10 -7.95
CA LEU A 8 -3.30 -2.80 -8.48
C LEU A 8 -2.41 -2.01 -7.49
N PRO A 9 -2.76 -1.91 -6.18
CA PRO A 9 -1.84 -1.36 -5.17
C PRO A 9 -0.49 -2.09 -5.11
N ASN A 10 -0.50 -3.42 -5.25
CA ASN A 10 0.69 -4.25 -5.26
C ASN A 10 1.67 -3.89 -6.39
N PHE A 11 1.15 -3.67 -7.61
CA PHE A 11 1.96 -3.24 -8.74
C PHE A 11 2.52 -1.83 -8.58
N ALA A 12 1.69 -0.89 -8.08
CA ALA A 12 2.13 0.47 -7.78
C ALA A 12 3.29 0.48 -6.77
N LEU A 13 3.19 -0.38 -5.74
CA LEU A 13 4.23 -0.56 -4.73
C LEU A 13 5.50 -1.16 -5.31
N SER A 14 5.42 -2.30 -6.00
CA SER A 14 6.59 -2.97 -6.58
C SER A 14 7.38 -2.05 -7.51
N THR A 15 6.67 -1.37 -8.41
CA THR A 15 7.25 -0.43 -9.37
C THR A 15 7.96 0.73 -8.67
N SER A 16 7.36 1.24 -7.59
CA SER A 16 7.96 2.28 -6.77
C SER A 16 9.21 1.80 -6.03
N LEU A 17 9.24 0.58 -5.50
CA LEU A 17 10.41 0.02 -4.83
C LEU A 17 11.59 -0.19 -5.82
N ILE A 18 11.30 -0.65 -7.04
CA ILE A 18 12.30 -0.78 -8.12
C ILE A 18 12.84 0.60 -8.52
N LYS A 19 11.94 1.57 -8.78
CA LYS A 19 12.35 2.94 -9.18
C LYS A 19 13.25 3.60 -8.14
N ASN A 20 13.00 3.36 -6.86
CA ASN A 20 13.77 3.90 -5.75
C ASN A 20 15.06 3.13 -5.45
N LYS A 21 15.42 2.12 -6.26
CA LYS A 21 16.57 1.24 -6.05
C LYS A 21 16.57 0.59 -4.66
N ILE A 22 15.38 0.31 -4.13
CA ILE A 22 15.20 -0.47 -2.91
C ILE A 22 15.19 -1.96 -3.25
N ILE A 23 14.60 -2.27 -4.41
CA ILE A 23 14.71 -3.57 -5.07
C ILE A 23 15.65 -3.39 -6.28
N HIS A 24 16.66 -4.24 -6.36
CA HIS A 24 17.68 -4.25 -7.40
C HIS A 24 17.48 -5.39 -8.41
N THR A 25 16.79 -6.45 -8.01
CA THR A 25 16.46 -7.55 -8.92
C THR A 25 15.69 -7.02 -10.13
N HIS A 26 16.09 -7.49 -11.31
CA HIS A 26 15.51 -7.06 -12.58
C HIS A 26 14.01 -7.36 -12.62
N HIS A 27 13.20 -6.41 -13.10
CA HIS A 27 11.73 -6.52 -13.12
C HIS A 27 11.21 -7.80 -13.79
N SER A 28 11.88 -8.29 -14.83
CA SER A 28 11.51 -9.54 -15.52
C SER A 28 11.67 -10.81 -14.68
N LYS A 29 12.34 -10.72 -13.53
CA LYS A 29 12.54 -11.81 -12.57
C LYS A 29 11.72 -11.61 -11.30
N LEU A 30 10.83 -10.62 -11.25
CA LEU A 30 10.03 -10.29 -10.08
C LEU A 30 8.55 -10.45 -10.42
N PHE A 31 7.86 -11.27 -9.63
CA PHE A 31 6.43 -11.51 -9.80
C PHE A 31 5.72 -11.24 -8.49
N VAL A 32 4.73 -10.35 -8.51
CA VAL A 32 3.87 -10.14 -7.35
C VAL A 32 2.65 -11.05 -7.52
N LEU A 33 2.55 -12.05 -6.65
CA LEU A 33 1.47 -13.02 -6.71
C LEU A 33 0.46 -12.74 -5.59
N SER A 34 -0.81 -12.97 -5.92
CA SER A 34 -1.90 -12.89 -4.97
C SER A 34 -2.80 -14.10 -5.14
N GLU A 35 -2.97 -14.86 -4.08
CA GLU A 35 -3.73 -16.11 -4.06
C GLU A 35 -4.84 -15.99 -3.02
N VAL A 36 -5.99 -16.64 -3.26
CA VAL A 36 -7.06 -16.74 -2.28
C VAL A 36 -7.29 -18.19 -1.94
N ASN A 37 -7.31 -18.49 -0.64
CA ASN A 37 -7.66 -19.83 -0.18
C ASN A 37 -9.17 -20.04 -0.15
N ASN A 38 -9.60 -21.27 0.13
CA ASN A 38 -11.01 -21.65 0.22
C ASN A 38 -11.78 -20.92 1.34
N GLN A 39 -11.08 -20.29 2.29
CA GLN A 39 -11.67 -19.50 3.38
C GLN A 39 -11.79 -18.00 3.03
N GLY A 40 -11.38 -17.59 1.83
CA GLY A 40 -11.41 -16.19 1.41
C GLY A 40 -10.23 -15.35 1.89
N THR A 41 -9.24 -15.95 2.56
CA THR A 41 -7.99 -15.27 2.96
C THR A 41 -7.16 -14.99 1.72
N ILE A 42 -6.73 -13.73 1.56
CA ILE A 42 -5.85 -13.30 0.47
C ILE A 42 -4.41 -13.37 0.96
N TYR A 43 -3.58 -14.14 0.27
CA TYR A 43 -2.13 -14.19 0.44
C TYR A 43 -1.47 -13.37 -0.66
N CYS A 44 -0.47 -12.56 -0.29
CA CYS A 44 0.33 -11.83 -1.25
C CYS A 44 1.82 -12.03 -0.96
N HIS A 45 2.59 -12.35 -1.99
CA HIS A 45 4.04 -12.50 -1.88
C HIS A 45 4.78 -12.02 -3.13
N LEU A 46 6.07 -11.79 -2.95
CA LEU A 46 7.00 -11.50 -4.04
C LEU A 46 7.78 -12.78 -4.38
N GLU A 47 7.67 -13.24 -5.62
CA GLU A 47 8.52 -14.28 -6.20
C GLU A 47 9.71 -13.69 -6.95
N GLY A 48 10.79 -14.47 -7.00
CA GLY A 48 12.11 -13.98 -7.34
C GLY A 48 12.67 -13.04 -6.29
N GLY A 49 13.73 -12.30 -6.62
CA GLY A 49 14.40 -11.39 -5.69
C GLY A 49 15.11 -12.08 -4.52
N THR A 50 15.87 -11.30 -3.78
CA THR A 50 16.57 -11.75 -2.57
C THR A 50 15.61 -11.83 -1.37
N THR A 51 15.99 -12.58 -0.34
CA THR A 51 15.25 -12.62 0.94
C THR A 51 15.04 -11.23 1.53
N TYR A 52 16.04 -10.35 1.39
CA TYR A 52 15.95 -8.96 1.81
C TYR A 52 14.85 -8.21 1.04
N GLU A 53 14.87 -8.27 -0.28
CA GLU A 53 13.89 -7.59 -1.15
C GLU A 53 12.46 -8.07 -0.89
N LYS A 54 12.26 -9.39 -0.72
CA LYS A 54 10.96 -9.95 -0.33
C LYS A 54 10.49 -9.40 1.01
N SER A 55 11.38 -9.36 2.01
CA SER A 55 11.05 -8.82 3.33
C SER A 55 10.69 -7.34 3.28
N VAL A 56 11.41 -6.55 2.47
CA VAL A 56 11.13 -5.13 2.27
C VAL A 56 9.78 -4.94 1.58
N PHE A 57 9.49 -5.70 0.53
CA PHE A 57 8.19 -5.64 -0.15
C PHE A 57 7.03 -5.94 0.82
N ILE A 58 7.12 -7.05 1.58
CA ILE A 58 6.08 -7.44 2.55
C ILE A 58 5.91 -6.37 3.64
N LYS A 59 7.02 -5.82 4.17
CA LYS A 59 6.95 -4.73 5.16
C LYS A 59 6.25 -3.50 4.58
N SER A 60 6.62 -3.07 3.38
CA SER A 60 6.00 -1.91 2.74
C SER A 60 4.53 -2.15 2.40
N LEU A 61 4.16 -3.36 1.99
CA LEU A 61 2.77 -3.71 1.73
C LEU A 61 1.95 -3.67 3.02
N GLN A 62 2.50 -4.22 4.12
CA GLN A 62 1.90 -4.13 5.43
C GLN A 62 1.67 -2.67 5.83
N GLU A 63 2.65 -1.79 5.66
CA GLU A 63 2.49 -0.35 5.94
C GLU A 63 1.32 0.28 5.15
N VAL A 64 1.15 -0.05 3.87
CA VAL A 64 0.06 0.48 3.02
C VAL A 64 -1.33 0.00 3.46
N LEU A 65 -1.42 -1.27 3.86
CA LEU A 65 -2.69 -1.92 4.19
C LEU A 65 -3.08 -1.75 5.67
N SER A 66 -2.10 -1.62 6.56
CA SER A 66 -2.31 -1.43 7.98
C SER A 66 -3.00 -0.12 8.30
N THR A 67 -3.48 -0.02 9.54
CA THR A 67 -4.00 1.25 10.06
C THR A 67 -2.96 2.35 9.99
N VAL A 68 -3.47 3.57 9.85
CA VAL A 68 -2.60 4.73 9.65
C VAL A 68 -1.86 5.04 10.94
N ASP A 69 -0.57 4.74 10.99
CA ASP A 69 0.29 5.05 12.13
C ASP A 69 1.39 6.07 11.79
N ASN A 70 1.06 7.35 11.95
CA ASN A 70 1.99 8.48 11.83
C ASN A 70 2.90 8.48 10.57
N PRO A 71 2.42 8.10 9.36
CA PRO A 71 3.28 8.10 8.18
C PRO A 71 3.64 9.53 7.78
N ARG A 72 4.80 9.70 7.13
CA ARG A 72 5.24 11.01 6.64
C ARG A 72 4.35 11.55 5.51
N TYR A 73 3.74 10.65 4.75
CA TYR A 73 2.78 10.97 3.72
C TYR A 73 1.57 10.04 3.80
N LEU A 74 0.41 10.54 3.39
CA LEU A 74 -0.82 9.79 3.22
C LEU A 74 -1.26 9.81 1.76
N ILE A 75 -1.79 8.69 1.29
CA ILE A 75 -2.56 8.62 0.05
C ILE A 75 -4.04 8.58 0.42
N ILE A 76 -4.77 9.58 -0.04
CA ILE A 76 -6.22 9.68 0.15
C ILE A 76 -6.90 9.44 -1.20
N ARG A 77 -7.75 8.43 -1.30
CA ARG A 77 -8.57 8.22 -2.50
C ARG A 77 -10.05 8.30 -2.16
N LYS A 78 -10.85 8.77 -3.11
CA LYS A 78 -12.30 8.64 -3.03
C LYS A 78 -12.64 7.26 -3.59
N SER A 79 -13.20 6.37 -2.78
CA SER A 79 -13.72 5.13 -3.32
C SER A 79 -14.97 5.43 -4.14
N PHE A 80 -14.94 5.10 -5.43
CA PHE A 80 -16.10 5.15 -6.32
C PHE A 80 -16.82 3.78 -6.39
N PHE A 81 -16.26 2.75 -5.75
CA PHE A 81 -16.55 1.37 -6.13
C PHE A 81 -17.81 0.73 -5.54
N LEU A 82 -18.67 1.48 -4.86
CA LEU A 82 -20.02 1.05 -4.51
C LEU A 82 -20.92 2.29 -4.50
N ASN A 83 -21.92 2.31 -5.38
CA ASN A 83 -22.99 3.33 -5.52
C ASN A 83 -23.86 3.49 -4.25
N LEU A 84 -23.30 3.36 -3.06
CA LEU A 84 -24.01 3.45 -1.79
C LEU A 84 -23.36 4.41 -0.78
N PHE A 85 -22.03 4.61 -0.76
CA PHE A 85 -21.39 5.55 0.18
C PHE A 85 -20.07 6.12 -0.34
N SER A 86 -19.90 7.46 -0.30
CA SER A 86 -18.63 8.12 -0.60
C SER A 86 -17.63 7.94 0.55
N GLN A 87 -17.05 6.76 0.70
CA GLN A 87 -16.01 6.53 1.70
C GLN A 87 -14.66 7.02 1.18
N LYS A 88 -13.93 7.74 2.02
CA LYS A 88 -12.53 8.11 1.76
C LYS A 88 -11.66 7.01 2.33
N ASP A 89 -10.84 6.41 1.48
CA ASP A 89 -9.83 5.45 1.92
C ASP A 89 -8.53 6.18 2.18
N TYR A 90 -7.91 5.83 3.29
CA TYR A 90 -6.66 6.40 3.75
C TYR A 90 -5.61 5.29 3.79
N HIS A 91 -4.53 5.49 3.05
CA HIS A 91 -3.41 4.56 2.99
C HIS A 91 -2.14 5.27 3.44
N SER A 92 -1.36 4.61 4.28
CA SER A 92 -0.03 5.10 4.64
C SER A 92 0.92 4.93 3.45
N LEU A 93 1.76 5.93 3.19
CA LEU A 93 2.88 5.75 2.28
C LEU A 93 4.02 5.04 3.02
N PRO A 94 4.59 3.95 2.45
CA PRO A 94 5.65 3.22 3.12
C PRO A 94 6.85 4.09 3.47
N GLU A 95 7.49 3.84 4.61
CA GLU A 95 8.56 4.70 5.15
C GLU A 95 9.73 4.80 4.17
N ASN A 96 10.12 3.67 3.57
CA ASN A 96 11.22 3.60 2.60
C ASN A 96 10.98 4.44 1.34
N ILE A 97 9.72 4.61 0.93
CA ILE A 97 9.32 5.47 -0.19
C ILE A 97 9.14 6.92 0.29
N GLY A 98 8.52 7.13 1.45
CA GLY A 98 8.20 8.45 2.00
C GLY A 98 9.41 9.28 2.45
N ARG A 99 10.63 8.75 2.45
CA ARG A 99 11.85 9.50 2.82
C ARG A 99 12.13 10.70 1.92
N LYS A 100 11.83 10.59 0.63
CA LYS A 100 12.07 11.64 -0.37
C LYS A 100 10.76 12.07 -1.01
N LYS A 101 10.60 13.38 -1.22
CA LYS A 101 9.40 13.95 -1.86
C LYS A 101 9.18 13.37 -3.26
N GLN A 102 10.23 13.32 -4.08
CA GLN A 102 10.19 12.75 -5.43
C GLN A 102 9.73 11.29 -5.46
N SER A 103 10.14 10.49 -4.47
CA SER A 103 9.74 9.09 -4.33
C SER A 103 8.26 8.95 -3.98
N ALA A 104 7.76 9.85 -3.12
CA ALA A 104 6.34 9.92 -2.76
C ALA A 104 5.46 10.36 -3.94
N GLU A 105 5.89 11.37 -4.70
CA GLU A 105 5.20 11.84 -5.91
C GLU A 105 5.19 10.76 -7.00
N TYR A 106 6.29 10.02 -7.17
CA TYR A 106 6.32 8.89 -8.09
C TYR A 106 5.32 7.80 -7.69
N PHE A 107 5.22 7.49 -6.41
CA PHE A 107 4.24 6.52 -5.91
C PHE A 107 2.81 7.00 -6.14
N GLU A 108 2.50 8.28 -5.88
CA GLU A 108 1.20 8.87 -6.20
C GLU A 108 0.87 8.71 -7.68
N MET A 109 1.80 9.02 -8.58
CA MET A 109 1.61 8.85 -10.03
C MET A 109 1.34 7.38 -10.40
N GLN A 110 2.08 6.43 -9.84
CA GLN A 110 1.82 5.00 -10.09
C GLN A 110 0.46 4.56 -9.54
N TRP A 111 0.09 5.06 -8.36
CA TRP A 111 -1.19 4.78 -7.74
C TRP A 111 -2.35 5.34 -8.57
N GLU A 112 -2.23 6.58 -9.06
CA GLU A 112 -3.24 7.20 -9.90
C GLU A 112 -3.43 6.44 -11.22
N ASN A 113 -2.33 6.03 -11.86
CA ASN A 113 -2.36 5.29 -13.12
C ASN A 113 -2.93 3.87 -12.99
N LEU A 114 -2.67 3.19 -11.87
CA LEU A 114 -3.01 1.77 -11.70
C LEU A 114 -4.28 1.56 -10.87
N VAL A 115 -4.47 2.35 -9.80
CA VAL A 115 -5.55 2.19 -8.82
C VAL A 115 -6.65 3.23 -9.01
N GLY A 116 -6.28 4.44 -9.43
CA GLY A 116 -7.20 5.55 -9.72
C GLY A 116 -6.95 6.80 -8.86
N ALA A 117 -7.76 7.83 -9.11
CA ALA A 117 -7.58 9.18 -8.58
C ALA A 117 -7.32 9.21 -7.06
N CYS A 118 -6.21 9.82 -6.68
CA CYS A 118 -5.79 9.95 -5.29
C CYS A 118 -5.18 11.32 -5.02
N LYS A 119 -4.89 11.58 -3.74
CA LYS A 119 -4.19 12.78 -3.27
C LYS A 119 -3.10 12.38 -2.29
N LEU A 120 -1.87 12.78 -2.57
CA LEU A 120 -0.74 12.72 -1.67
C LEU A 120 -0.79 13.89 -0.68
N VAL A 121 -0.65 13.58 0.61
CA VAL A 121 -0.70 14.57 1.69
C VAL A 121 0.55 14.44 2.55
N TYR A 122 1.31 15.53 2.66
CA TYR A 122 2.43 15.61 3.59
C TYR A 122 1.94 15.90 5.01
N THR A 123 2.15 14.97 5.94
CA THR A 123 1.52 14.99 7.27
C THR A 123 2.22 15.88 8.29
N ARG A 124 3.38 16.46 7.95
CA ARG A 124 4.15 17.32 8.87
C ARG A 124 3.81 18.82 8.77
N THR A 125 2.69 19.13 8.12
CA THR A 125 2.07 20.46 8.09
C THR A 125 0.86 20.49 9.03
N ILE A 126 0.34 21.68 9.37
CA ILE A 126 -0.85 21.81 10.22
C ILE A 126 -2.06 21.14 9.55
N GLU A 127 -2.23 21.38 8.26
CA GLU A 127 -3.31 20.82 7.42
C GLU A 127 -3.16 19.31 7.29
N GLY A 128 -1.93 18.83 7.06
CA GLY A 128 -1.61 17.41 6.98
C GLY A 128 -1.86 16.67 8.29
N ARG A 129 -1.52 17.26 9.44
CA ARG A 129 -1.80 16.68 10.76
C ARG A 129 -3.29 16.54 11.03
N LYS A 130 -4.11 17.51 10.63
CA LYS A 130 -5.59 17.42 10.73
C LYS A 130 -6.12 16.24 9.92
N LEU A 131 -5.60 16.03 8.70
CA LEU A 131 -5.98 14.90 7.85
C LEU A 131 -5.49 13.56 8.43
N LEU A 132 -4.30 13.54 9.03
CA LEU A 132 -3.75 12.36 9.71
C LEU A 132 -4.58 11.93 10.93
N LEU A 133 -5.05 12.89 11.73
CA LEU A 133 -5.95 12.57 12.85
C LEU A 133 -7.27 11.98 12.35
N LYS A 134 -7.83 12.56 11.29
CA LYS A 134 -9.04 12.02 10.66
C LYS A 134 -8.82 10.61 10.13
N SER A 135 -7.70 10.35 9.45
CA SER A 135 -7.42 9.03 8.88
C SER A 135 -7.28 7.96 9.95
N LYS A 136 -6.68 8.27 11.11
CA LYS A 136 -6.56 7.32 12.24
C LYS A 136 -7.91 6.82 12.73
N ILE A 137 -8.88 7.73 12.89
CA ILE A 137 -10.24 7.38 13.33
C ILE A 137 -10.92 6.47 12.30
N HIS A 138 -10.79 6.81 11.01
CA HIS A 138 -11.34 5.99 9.93
C HIS A 138 -10.68 4.61 9.82
N SER A 139 -9.36 4.53 9.94
CA SER A 139 -8.63 3.27 9.81
C SER A 139 -8.87 2.34 11.00
N LEU A 140 -8.98 2.89 12.21
CA LEU A 140 -9.29 2.10 13.41
C LEU A 140 -10.66 1.40 13.28
N ALA A 141 -11.66 2.09 12.75
CA ALA A 141 -12.97 1.48 12.48
C ALA A 141 -12.85 0.30 11.48
N SER A 142 -12.00 0.44 10.45
CA SER A 142 -11.76 -0.63 9.47
C SER A 142 -10.93 -1.80 10.01
N GLU A 143 -10.08 -1.59 11.02
CA GLU A 143 -9.24 -2.65 11.61
C GLU A 143 -10.06 -3.70 12.34
N PHE A 144 -11.15 -3.29 12.99
CA PHE A 144 -12.09 -4.22 13.62
C PHE A 144 -12.77 -5.17 12.61
N GLU A 145 -12.77 -4.83 11.31
CA GLU A 145 -13.36 -5.66 10.26
C GLU A 145 -12.36 -6.59 9.57
N LYS A 146 -11.06 -6.22 9.52
CA LYS A 146 -10.06 -6.92 8.70
C LYS A 146 -8.69 -6.93 9.36
N LYS A 147 -8.19 -8.12 9.71
CA LYS A 147 -6.85 -8.31 10.28
C LYS A 147 -5.83 -8.63 9.19
N ILE A 148 -4.70 -7.91 9.20
CA ILE A 148 -3.55 -8.16 8.32
C ILE A 148 -2.50 -8.91 9.12
N GLU A 149 -2.03 -10.03 8.58
CA GLU A 149 -1.01 -10.86 9.23
C GLU A 149 0.16 -11.12 8.29
N ARG A 150 1.38 -10.99 8.82
CA ARG A 150 2.59 -11.43 8.14
C ARG A 150 2.89 -12.86 8.57
N ILE A 151 2.91 -13.78 7.60
CA ILE A 151 3.25 -15.18 7.83
C ILE A 151 4.58 -15.52 7.12
N ASN A 152 5.34 -16.43 7.71
CA ASN A 152 6.52 -17.01 7.08
C ASN A 152 6.15 -18.42 6.60
N VAL A 153 6.13 -18.64 5.29
CA VAL A 153 5.87 -19.94 4.69
C VAL A 153 7.16 -20.46 4.08
N TRP A 154 7.59 -21.65 4.49
CA TRP A 154 8.68 -22.38 3.85
C TRP A 154 8.05 -23.22 2.73
N LYS A 155 8.35 -22.86 1.47
CA LYS A 155 8.02 -23.64 0.28
C LYS A 155 9.30 -24.26 -0.29
#